data_AF-A0ABD1DUU0-F1
#
_entry.id   AF-A0ABD1DUU0-F1
#
_cell.length_a   1.000
_cell.length_b   1.000
_cell.length_c   1.000
_cell.angle_alpha   90.00
_cell.angle_beta   90.00
_cell.angle_gamma   90.00
#
_symmetry.space_group_name_H-M   'P 1'
#
loop_
_entity.id
_entity.type
_entity.pdbx_description
1 polymer ?
#
loop_
_entity_poly.entity_id
_entity_poly.type
_entity_poly.pdbx_seq_one_letter_code
_entity_poly.pdbx_strand_id
1 'polypeptide(L)'
;MDPLSDLKGKEIKRAALNDLSAYITHGRGVLTENVYPEIIKMISVNLFRTLPPSENPDFDPEEDDPTLEASWPHLQLVYEVFLRFLESADFQATFGKKVIDQKFVLQLLELFDSEDPRERDFLKTVLHRIYGKFLGLRAFIRKQINNIFLRFIYETEHFNGVGELLEILG
;
A
#
# COMPACT_ATOMS: atom_id res chain seq x y z
N MET A 1 -2.94 11.49 16.81
CA MET A 1 -3.01 12.93 16.44
C MET A 1 -4.47 13.34 16.49
N ASP A 2 -4.79 14.52 17.00
CA ASP A 2 -6.16 15.04 16.97
C ASP A 2 -6.64 15.20 15.52
N PRO A 3 -7.70 14.49 15.08
CA PRO A 3 -8.21 14.55 13.71
C PRO A 3 -8.71 15.95 13.31
N LEU A 4 -9.00 16.83 14.28
CA LEU A 4 -9.42 18.21 14.05
C LEU A 4 -8.26 19.22 14.04
N SER A 5 -7.05 18.78 14.39
CA SER A 5 -5.86 19.64 14.31
C SER A 5 -5.39 19.85 12.86
N ASP A 6 -4.81 21.02 12.58
CA ASP A 6 -4.20 21.40 11.29
C ASP A 6 -5.07 21.17 10.02
N LEU A 7 -6.34 21.59 10.07
CA LEU A 7 -7.25 21.49 8.93
C LEU A 7 -6.70 22.17 7.66
N LYS A 8 -5.97 23.29 7.83
CA LYS A 8 -5.37 24.03 6.71
C LYS A 8 -4.23 23.24 6.07
N GLY A 9 -3.29 22.69 6.84
CA GLY A 9 -2.20 21.87 6.30
C GLY A 9 -2.71 20.60 5.62
N LYS A 10 -3.72 19.96 6.21
CA LYS A 10 -4.43 18.80 5.62
C LYS A 10 -5.03 19.13 4.26
N GLU A 11 -5.70 20.27 4.13
CA GLU A 11 -6.31 20.70 2.87
C GLU A 11 -5.26 21.01 1.79
N ILE A 12 -4.15 21.66 2.16
CA ILE A 12 -3.02 21.91 1.24
C ILE A 12 -2.43 20.58 0.74
N LYS A 13 -2.20 19.62 1.63
CA LYS A 13 -1.71 18.28 1.26
C LYS A 13 -2.69 17.57 0.32
N ARG A 14 -3.99 17.65 0.62
CA ARG A 14 -5.06 17.07 -0.21
C ARG A 14 -5.04 17.62 -1.63
N ALA A 15 -4.96 18.94 -1.77
CA ALA A 15 -4.87 19.59 -3.09
C ALA A 15 -3.60 19.16 -3.84
N ALA A 16 -2.44 19.19 -3.17
CA ALA A 16 -1.17 18.81 -3.77
C ALA A 16 -1.13 17.36 -4.27
N LEU A 17 -1.71 16.41 -3.52
CA LEU A 17 -1.78 15.01 -3.94
C LEU A 17 -2.73 14.81 -5.14
N ASN A 18 -3.85 15.53 -5.18
CA ASN A 18 -4.77 15.50 -6.32
C ASN A 18 -4.11 16.04 -7.59
N ASP A 19 -3.42 17.19 -7.48
CA ASP A 19 -2.68 17.78 -8.59
C ASP A 19 -1.57 16.86 -9.09
N LEU A 20 -0.82 16.22 -8.17
CA LEU A 20 0.20 15.23 -8.52
C LEU A 20 -0.40 14.01 -9.25
N SER A 21 -1.52 13.48 -8.75
CA SER A 21 -2.23 12.36 -9.39
C SER A 21 -2.69 12.72 -10.81
N ALA A 22 -3.27 13.92 -10.98
CA ALA A 22 -3.68 14.43 -12.28
C ALA A 22 -2.48 14.63 -13.21
N TYR A 23 -1.36 15.14 -12.69
CA TYR A 23 -0.13 15.37 -13.46
C TYR A 23 0.51 14.07 -13.94
N ILE A 24 0.57 13.02 -13.10
CA ILE A 24 1.05 11.69 -13.49
C ILE A 24 0.11 11.04 -14.53
N THR A 25 -1.20 11.24 -14.39
CA THR A 25 -2.20 10.62 -15.27
C THR A 25 -2.22 11.24 -16.67
N HIS A 26 -2.12 12.57 -16.79
CA HIS A 26 -2.27 13.28 -18.07
C HIS A 26 -0.96 13.76 -18.68
N GLY A 27 0.10 13.90 -17.88
CA GLY A 27 1.41 14.31 -18.36
C GLY A 27 2.09 13.21 -19.17
N ARG A 28 2.91 13.61 -20.14
CA ARG A 28 3.78 12.71 -20.91
C ARG A 28 5.24 12.98 -20.58
N GLY A 29 6.04 11.93 -20.43
CA GLY A 29 7.46 12.03 -20.10
C GLY A 29 7.74 12.53 -18.68
N VAL A 30 6.74 12.48 -17.80
CA VAL A 30 6.85 12.99 -16.42
C VAL A 30 7.74 12.09 -15.56
N LEU A 31 7.69 10.78 -15.78
CA LEU A 31 8.41 9.78 -14.99
C LEU A 31 9.86 9.62 -15.45
N THR A 32 10.68 10.63 -15.18
CA THR A 32 12.14 10.56 -15.39
C THR A 32 12.82 9.75 -14.29
N GLU A 33 14.03 9.22 -14.54
CA GLU A 33 14.76 8.36 -13.58
C GLU A 33 14.92 8.99 -12.19
N ASN A 34 15.20 10.31 -12.13
CA ASN A 34 15.41 11.04 -10.88
C ASN A 34 14.13 11.22 -10.05
N VAL A 35 12.95 11.03 -10.64
CA VAL A 35 11.66 11.18 -9.97
C VAL A 35 11.27 9.92 -9.20
N TYR A 36 11.75 8.74 -9.60
CA TYR A 36 11.40 7.46 -8.97
C TYR A 36 11.74 7.41 -7.47
N PRO A 37 12.96 7.79 -7.03
CA PRO A 37 13.30 7.80 -5.62
C PRO A 37 12.41 8.74 -4.80
N GLU A 38 12.08 9.92 -5.34
CA GLU A 38 11.29 10.93 -4.63
C GLU A 38 9.82 10.49 -4.46
N ILE A 39 9.22 9.93 -5.52
CA ILE A 39 7.85 9.39 -5.44
C ILE A 39 7.79 8.21 -4.46
N ILE A 40 8.72 7.26 -4.57
CA ILE A 40 8.74 6.09 -3.68
C ILE A 40 9.01 6.50 -2.23
N LYS A 41 9.89 7.48 -1.99
CA LYS A 41 10.12 8.05 -0.65
C LYS A 41 8.85 8.71 -0.10
N MET A 42 8.16 9.51 -0.91
CA MET A 42 6.89 10.15 -0.51
C MET A 42 5.85 9.10 -0.13
N ILE A 43 5.68 8.06 -0.95
CA ILE A 43 4.76 6.94 -0.67
C ILE A 43 5.15 6.23 0.62
N SER A 44 6.43 5.87 0.76
CA SER A 44 6.95 5.12 1.92
C SER A 44 6.71 5.86 3.24
N VAL A 45 6.95 7.18 3.26
CA VAL A 45 6.74 8.01 4.47
C VAL A 45 5.27 8.14 4.85
N ASN A 46 4.36 8.04 3.89
CA ASN A 46 2.92 8.16 4.15
C ASN A 46 2.26 6.82 4.49
N LEU A 47 2.70 5.72 3.87
CA LEU A 47 2.05 4.41 4.01
C LEU A 47 2.67 3.55 5.11
N PHE A 48 4.00 3.46 5.17
CA PHE A 48 4.67 2.50 6.05
C PHE A 48 4.67 2.99 7.48
N ARG A 49 3.74 2.41 8.25
CA ARG A 49 3.52 2.64 9.67
C ARG A 49 3.31 1.31 10.38
N THR A 50 3.63 1.27 11.66
CA THR A 50 3.16 0.18 12.52
C THR A 50 1.65 0.34 12.67
N LEU A 51 0.90 -0.71 12.36
CA LEU A 51 -0.55 -0.73 12.54
C LEU A 51 -0.86 -0.64 14.05
N PRO A 52 -1.94 0.06 14.44
CA PRO A 52 -2.37 0.06 15.84
C PRO A 52 -2.65 -1.37 16.28
N PRO A 53 -2.42 -1.71 17.56
CA PRO A 53 -2.82 -3.01 18.09
C PRO A 53 -4.33 -3.17 17.92
N SER A 54 -4.78 -4.38 17.59
CA SER A 54 -6.22 -4.65 17.54
C SER A 54 -6.83 -4.42 18.91
N GLU A 55 -7.87 -3.58 18.96
CA GLU A 55 -8.55 -3.23 20.21
C GLU A 55 -9.50 -4.35 20.67
N ASN A 56 -9.84 -5.28 19.78
CA ASN A 56 -10.75 -6.39 20.05
C ASN A 56 -10.09 -7.76 19.75
N PRO A 57 -9.52 -8.45 20.75
CA PRO A 57 -8.91 -9.76 20.56
C PRO A 57 -9.90 -10.88 20.21
N ASP A 58 -11.20 -10.69 20.46
CA ASP A 58 -12.29 -11.61 20.11
C ASP A 58 -13.03 -11.16 18.83
N PHE A 59 -12.41 -10.29 18.01
CA PHE A 59 -13.02 -9.75 16.80
C PHE A 59 -13.47 -10.86 15.85
N ASP A 60 -14.78 -10.90 15.60
CA ASP A 60 -15.36 -11.79 14.59
C ASP A 60 -15.50 -11.00 13.27
N PRO A 61 -14.71 -11.31 12.23
CA PRO A 61 -14.80 -10.62 10.95
C PRO A 61 -16.14 -10.79 10.23
N GLU A 62 -17.00 -11.73 10.65
CA GLU A 62 -18.35 -11.89 10.11
C GLU A 62 -19.40 -11.06 10.88
N GLU A 63 -19.19 -10.75 12.17
CA GLU A 63 -20.18 -10.10 13.04
C GLU A 63 -19.82 -8.66 13.43
N ASP A 64 -18.52 -8.32 13.50
CA ASP A 64 -18.04 -7.04 14.01
C ASP A 64 -17.75 -6.01 12.90
N ASP A 65 -18.07 -4.74 13.19
CA ASP A 65 -17.74 -3.62 12.31
C ASP A 65 -16.22 -3.38 12.28
N PRO A 66 -15.59 -3.25 11.11
CA PRO A 66 -14.14 -3.04 11.00
C PRO A 66 -13.73 -1.66 11.53
N THR A 67 -12.57 -1.59 12.19
CA THR A 67 -11.98 -0.31 12.57
C THR A 67 -11.52 0.45 11.33
N LEU A 68 -12.10 1.64 11.12
CA LEU A 68 -11.76 2.50 9.99
C LEU A 68 -10.57 3.41 10.31
N GLU A 69 -9.64 3.53 9.36
CA GLU A 69 -8.47 4.40 9.53
C GLU A 69 -8.88 5.89 9.46
N ALA A 70 -8.65 6.63 10.54
CA ALA A 70 -9.02 8.04 10.64
C ALA A 70 -8.30 8.92 9.59
N SER A 71 -7.11 8.51 9.16
CA SER A 71 -6.32 9.22 8.13
C SER A 71 -6.70 8.84 6.70
N TRP A 72 -7.73 8.00 6.51
CA TRP A 72 -8.11 7.45 5.21
C TRP A 72 -8.27 8.49 4.08
N PRO A 73 -8.90 9.66 4.29
CA PRO A 73 -9.04 10.66 3.22
C PRO A 73 -7.71 11.13 2.62
N HIS A 74 -6.60 11.01 3.37
CA HIS A 74 -5.26 11.30 2.86
C HIS A 74 -4.54 10.06 2.35
N LEU A 75 -4.68 8.92 3.04
CA LEU A 75 -4.04 7.67 2.62
C LEU A 75 -4.58 7.19 1.27
N GLN A 76 -5.90 7.31 1.05
CA GLN A 76 -6.54 7.01 -0.23
C GLN A 76 -5.83 7.73 -1.38
N LEU A 77 -5.56 9.03 -1.24
CA LEU A 77 -4.88 9.82 -2.28
C LEU A 77 -3.44 9.35 -2.52
N VAL A 78 -2.74 8.90 -1.48
CA VAL A 78 -1.38 8.36 -1.62
C VAL A 78 -1.42 7.01 -2.36
N TYR A 79 -2.37 6.14 -2.03
CA TYR A 79 -2.58 4.89 -2.75
C TYR A 79 -2.97 5.12 -4.21
N GLU A 80 -3.85 6.10 -4.49
CA GLU A 80 -4.21 6.49 -5.85
C GLU A 80 -2.99 7.00 -6.63
N VAL A 81 -2.18 7.89 -6.05
CA VAL A 81 -0.92 8.33 -6.67
C VAL A 81 -0.01 7.14 -6.96
N PHE A 82 0.11 6.19 -6.02
CA PHE A 82 0.96 5.02 -6.21
C PHE A 82 0.45 4.12 -7.35
N LEU A 83 -0.86 3.86 -7.41
CA LEU A 83 -1.46 3.10 -8.51
C LEU A 83 -1.26 3.80 -9.85
N ARG A 84 -1.53 5.12 -9.93
CA ARG A 84 -1.31 5.88 -11.18
C ARG A 84 0.15 5.87 -11.60
N PHE A 85 1.07 5.96 -10.66
CA PHE A 85 2.51 5.82 -10.93
C PHE A 85 2.85 4.44 -11.52
N LEU A 86 2.34 3.35 -10.92
CA LEU A 86 2.58 2.00 -11.42
C LEU A 86 1.90 1.72 -12.76
N GLU A 87 0.69 2.26 -12.98
CA GLU A 87 -0.13 2.02 -14.18
C GLU A 87 0.19 2.96 -15.34
N SER A 88 0.97 4.02 -15.11
CA SER A 88 1.41 4.94 -16.15
C SER A 88 2.09 4.19 -17.31
N ALA A 89 1.74 4.58 -18.54
CA ALA A 89 2.36 4.05 -19.75
C ALA A 89 3.85 4.38 -19.85
N ASP A 90 4.28 5.46 -19.19
CA ASP A 90 5.69 5.91 -19.14
C ASP A 90 6.49 5.18 -18.05
N PHE A 91 5.87 4.27 -17.28
CA PHE A 91 6.53 3.55 -16.22
C PHE A 91 7.61 2.58 -16.75
N GLN A 92 8.83 2.72 -16.23
CA GLN A 92 9.98 1.89 -16.57
C GLN A 92 10.43 1.07 -15.37
N ALA A 93 10.23 -0.24 -15.45
CA ALA A 93 10.63 -1.18 -14.39
C ALA A 93 12.15 -1.19 -14.13
N THR A 94 12.96 -0.79 -15.11
CA THR A 94 14.43 -0.65 -15.00
C THR A 94 14.85 0.41 -13.98
N PHE A 95 14.10 1.51 -13.87
CA PHE A 95 14.30 2.53 -12.84
C PHE A 95 13.63 2.12 -11.53
N GLY A 96 12.41 1.59 -11.62
CA GLY A 96 11.64 1.13 -10.45
C GLY A 96 12.36 0.08 -9.60
N LYS A 97 13.09 -0.86 -10.20
CA LYS A 97 13.79 -1.93 -9.45
C LYS A 97 14.91 -1.43 -8.54
N LYS A 98 15.38 -0.19 -8.72
CA LYS A 98 16.41 0.43 -7.87
C LYS A 98 15.84 0.94 -6.55
N VAL A 99 14.51 1.15 -6.49
CA VAL A 99 13.82 1.80 -5.37
C VAL A 99 12.72 0.92 -4.76
N ILE A 100 12.11 0.04 -5.55
CA ILE A 100 11.18 -1.00 -5.09
C ILE A 100 12.00 -2.29 -4.92
N ASP A 101 12.56 -2.46 -3.74
CA ASP A 101 13.38 -3.61 -3.36
C ASP A 101 12.61 -4.60 -2.45
N GLN A 102 13.30 -5.62 -1.96
CA GLN A 102 12.72 -6.60 -1.04
C GLN A 102 12.24 -5.97 0.27
N LYS A 103 12.93 -4.93 0.75
CA LYS A 103 12.56 -4.24 1.98
C LYS A 103 11.25 -3.47 1.79
N PHE A 104 11.12 -2.75 0.68
CA PHE A 104 9.87 -2.07 0.31
C PHE A 104 8.70 -3.05 0.25
N VAL A 105 8.89 -4.21 -0.40
CA VAL A 105 7.86 -5.25 -0.49
C VAL A 105 7.49 -5.81 0.88
N LEU A 106 8.45 -6.03 1.77
CA LEU A 106 8.18 -6.52 3.11
C LEU A 106 7.31 -5.53 3.90
N GLN A 107 7.66 -4.25 3.89
CA GLN A 107 6.88 -3.20 4.55
C GLN A 107 5.48 -3.04 3.94
N LEU A 108 5.34 -3.25 2.63
CA LEU A 108 4.04 -3.26 1.97
C LEU A 108 3.17 -4.46 2.41
N LEU A 109 3.77 -5.64 2.57
CA LEU A 109 3.09 -6.85 3.03
C LEU A 109 2.62 -6.74 4.48
N GLU A 110 3.37 -6.06 5.34
CA GLU A 110 2.98 -5.80 6.73
C GLU A 110 1.66 -5.01 6.84
N LEU A 111 1.36 -4.16 5.86
CA LEU A 111 0.12 -3.37 5.86
C LEU A 111 -1.14 -4.19 5.52
N PHE A 112 -1.01 -5.41 5.00
CA PHE A 112 -2.17 -6.27 4.73
C PHE A 112 -2.91 -6.69 6.00
N ASP A 113 -2.29 -6.53 7.17
CA ASP A 113 -2.94 -6.76 8.45
C ASP A 113 -3.83 -5.58 8.91
N SER A 114 -4.02 -4.56 8.06
CA SER A 114 -4.91 -3.43 8.36
C SER A 114 -6.35 -3.91 8.53
N GLU A 115 -7.03 -3.45 9.59
CA GLU A 115 -8.45 -3.73 9.82
C GLU A 115 -9.36 -3.04 8.79
N ASP A 116 -8.90 -1.96 8.17
CA ASP A 116 -9.67 -1.22 7.17
C ASP A 116 -9.69 -1.97 5.82
N PRO A 117 -10.85 -2.53 5.39
CA PRO A 117 -10.93 -3.31 4.15
C PRO A 117 -10.61 -2.47 2.91
N ARG A 118 -10.80 -1.14 2.96
CA ARG A 118 -10.48 -0.25 1.85
C ARG A 118 -8.97 -0.19 1.64
N GLU A 119 -8.20 -0.16 2.72
CA GLU A 119 -6.73 -0.19 2.64
C GLU A 119 -6.25 -1.51 2.03
N ARG A 120 -6.82 -2.64 2.47
CA ARG A 120 -6.47 -3.97 1.94
C ARG A 120 -6.76 -4.12 0.45
N ASP A 121 -7.86 -3.59 -0.06
CA ASP A 121 -8.17 -3.67 -1.50
C ASP A 121 -7.19 -2.85 -2.37
N PHE A 122 -6.75 -1.68 -1.90
CA PHE A 122 -5.68 -0.93 -2.55
C PHE A 122 -4.35 -1.69 -2.50
N LEU A 123 -3.98 -2.24 -1.34
CA LEU A 123 -2.76 -3.03 -1.17
C LEU A 123 -2.73 -4.24 -2.09
N LYS A 124 -3.86 -4.95 -2.21
CA LYS A 124 -4.05 -6.07 -3.14
C LYS A 124 -3.71 -5.67 -4.57
N THR A 125 -4.31 -4.56 -5.02
CA THR A 125 -4.11 -4.06 -6.38
C THR A 125 -2.67 -3.62 -6.61
N VAL A 126 -2.09 -2.87 -5.68
CA VAL A 126 -0.68 -2.42 -5.74
C VAL A 126 0.27 -3.61 -5.80
N LEU A 127 0.12 -4.58 -4.90
CA LEU A 127 0.99 -5.76 -4.83
C LEU A 127 0.88 -6.59 -6.11
N HIS A 128 -0.33 -6.75 -6.66
CA HIS A 128 -0.54 -7.43 -7.94
C HIS A 128 0.19 -6.71 -9.10
N ARG A 129 0.13 -5.37 -9.16
CA ARG A 129 0.88 -4.59 -10.17
C ARG A 129 2.39 -4.74 -10.00
N ILE A 130 2.91 -4.71 -8.78
CA ILE A 130 4.33 -4.93 -8.48
C ILE A 130 4.74 -6.35 -8.91
N TYR A 131 3.97 -7.37 -8.55
CA TYR A 131 4.23 -8.76 -8.92
C TYR A 131 4.25 -8.96 -10.44
N GLY A 132 3.35 -8.30 -11.17
CA GLY A 132 3.29 -8.30 -12.63
C GLY A 132 4.54 -7.68 -13.26
N LYS A 133 4.94 -6.49 -12.81
CA LYS A 133 6.03 -5.68 -13.41
C LYS A 133 7.44 -6.11 -13.00
N PHE A 134 7.61 -6.67 -11.81
CA PHE A 134 8.93 -7.00 -11.25
C PHE A 134 9.16 -8.51 -11.13
N LEU A 135 9.59 -9.12 -12.23
CA LEU A 135 9.85 -10.57 -12.29
C LEU A 135 10.83 -11.04 -11.20
N GLY A 136 11.85 -10.24 -10.88
CA GLY A 136 12.86 -10.56 -9.86
C GLY A 136 12.34 -10.59 -8.42
N LEU A 137 11.19 -9.96 -8.13
CA LEU A 137 10.57 -9.95 -6.81
C LEU A 137 9.56 -11.08 -6.60
N ARG A 138 9.11 -11.75 -7.68
CA ARG A 138 8.04 -12.76 -7.59
C ARG A 138 8.33 -13.90 -6.63
N ALA A 139 9.55 -14.45 -6.69
CA ALA A 139 9.96 -15.53 -5.80
C ALA A 139 9.99 -15.08 -4.33
N PHE A 140 10.44 -13.85 -4.08
CA PHE A 140 10.46 -13.25 -2.76
C PHE A 140 9.04 -13.00 -2.23
N ILE A 141 8.16 -12.39 -3.04
CA ILE A 141 6.75 -12.14 -2.68
C ILE A 141 6.05 -13.44 -2.29
N ARG A 142 6.14 -14.49 -3.13
CA ARG A 142 5.53 -15.80 -2.80
C ARG A 142 6.09 -16.39 -1.51
N LYS A 143 7.40 -16.29 -1.30
CA LYS A 143 8.04 -16.77 -0.05
C LYS A 143 7.49 -16.02 1.16
N GLN A 144 7.34 -14.70 1.09
CA GLN A 144 6.83 -13.92 2.22
C GLN A 144 5.34 -14.17 2.47
N ILE A 145 4.51 -14.28 1.42
CA ILE A 145 3.10 -14.65 1.58
C ILE A 145 2.98 -16.04 2.24
N ASN A 146 3.81 -17.01 1.81
CA ASN A 146 3.84 -18.32 2.46
C ASN A 146 4.23 -18.24 3.94
N ASN A 147 5.22 -17.42 4.30
CA ASN A 147 5.59 -17.20 5.70
C ASN A 147 4.43 -16.61 6.51
N ILE A 148 3.70 -15.65 5.94
CA ILE A 148 2.51 -15.06 6.57
C ILE A 148 1.46 -16.14 6.79
N PHE A 149 1.15 -16.97 5.79
CA PHE A 149 0.19 -18.07 5.94
C PHE A 149 0.63 -19.12 6.94
N LEU A 150 1.91 -19.49 6.97
CA LEU A 150 2.42 -20.44 7.95
C LEU A 150 2.29 -19.89 9.38
N ARG A 151 2.65 -18.63 9.61
CA ARG A 151 2.47 -17.97 10.90
C ARG A 151 0.99 -17.87 11.28
N PHE A 152 0.13 -17.52 10.34
CA PHE A 152 -1.32 -17.48 10.54
C PHE A 152 -1.86 -18.85 10.98
N ILE A 153 -1.52 -19.92 10.24
CA ILE A 153 -2.05 -21.28 10.50
C ILE A 153 -1.47 -21.89 11.79
N TYR A 154 -0.19 -21.66 12.09
CA TYR A 154 0.52 -22.41 13.13
C TYR A 154 0.84 -21.62 14.40
N GLU A 155 0.75 -20.29 14.39
CA GLU A 155 1.21 -19.46 15.51
C GLU A 155 0.14 -18.50 16.03
N THR A 156 -0.45 -17.66 15.16
CA THR A 156 -1.27 -16.54 15.62
C THR A 156 -2.76 -16.71 15.43
N GLU A 157 -3.20 -17.52 14.45
CA GLU A 157 -4.61 -17.64 14.01
C GLU A 157 -5.29 -16.30 13.70
N HIS A 158 -4.49 -15.24 13.55
CA HIS A 158 -4.94 -13.88 13.33
C HIS A 158 -4.07 -13.23 12.26
N PHE A 159 -4.72 -12.78 11.18
CA PHE A 159 -4.20 -11.93 10.12
C PHE A 159 -5.37 -11.43 9.25
N ASN A 160 -5.57 -10.12 9.13
CA ASN A 160 -6.78 -9.57 8.49
C ASN A 160 -6.81 -9.73 6.96
N GLY A 161 -5.64 -9.84 6.32
CA GLY A 161 -5.51 -9.80 4.85
C GLY A 161 -5.40 -11.15 4.15
N VAL A 162 -5.82 -12.26 4.78
CA VAL A 162 -5.67 -13.61 4.18
C VAL A 162 -6.43 -13.69 2.85
N GLY A 163 -7.68 -13.20 2.80
CA GLY A 163 -8.53 -13.26 1.61
C GLY A 163 -7.91 -12.54 0.41
N GLU A 164 -7.44 -11.32 0.62
CA GLU A 164 -6.82 -10.51 -0.43
C GLU A 164 -5.50 -11.12 -0.92
N LEU A 165 -4.70 -11.71 -0.03
CA LEU A 165 -3.49 -12.43 -0.43
C LEU A 165 -3.79 -13.69 -1.24
N LEU A 166 -4.87 -14.41 -0.92
CA LEU A 166 -5.32 -15.57 -1.69
C LEU A 166 -5.80 -15.17 -3.09
N GLU A 167 -6.54 -14.05 -3.21
CA GLU A 167 -6.95 -13.52 -4.52
C GLU A 167 -5.77 -13.17 -5.43
N ILE A 168 -4.63 -12.72 -4.87
CA ILE A 168 -3.43 -12.42 -5.65
C ILE A 168 -2.73 -13.71 -6.13
N LEU A 169 -2.88 -14.81 -5.40
CA LEU A 169 -2.28 -16.09 -5.71
C LEU A 169 -3.13 -16.98 -6.64
N GLY A 170 -4.45 -16.77 -6.67
CA GLY A 170 -5.40 -17.45 -7.56
C GLY A 170 -5.29 -17.00 -9.01
#